data_AF-A0A8T0FZB2-F1
#
_entry.id   AF-A0A8T0FZB2-F1
#
_cell.length_a   1.000
_cell.length_b   1.000
_cell.length_c   1.000
_cell.angle_alpha   90.00
_cell.angle_beta   90.00
_cell.angle_gamma   90.00
#
_symmetry.space_group_name_H-M   'P 1'
#
loop_
_entity.id
_entity.type
_entity.pdbx_description
1 polymer ?
#
loop_
_entity_poly.entity_id
_entity_poly.type
_entity_poly.pdbx_seq_one_letter_code
_entity_poly.pdbx_strand_id
1 'polypeptide(L)'
;MEKLACFYSNLIDNSDDNRNGGELQTSLYDDRMTVTLRNNYGPLHFHQVHGEYIKLLKKGAVAYRSVGFCRAITFSNRPIMVGEPIYIKFLEISTNWSGALRMGFTMNHPMTMKSKLPRYACPDLTSIQGNWAKAVPERMALKDSKLYYYVDHNGDVHYGLNDVEHGVFFGGVNTSGKLWAMLDIYGNTVAVEFVSK
;
A
#
# COMPACT_ATOMS: atom_id res chain seq x y z
N MET A 1 -25.36 -6.42 22.60
CA MET A 1 -24.73 -7.39 21.67
C MET A 1 -23.52 -6.68 21.08
N GLU A 2 -22.50 -6.41 21.90
CA GLU A 2 -21.30 -7.27 22.08
C GLU A 2 -20.47 -7.33 20.79
N LYS A 3 -19.20 -6.94 20.67
CA LYS A 3 -18.08 -6.64 21.58
C LYS A 3 -17.06 -5.81 20.78
N LEU A 4 -16.57 -4.69 21.31
CA LEU A 4 -15.35 -4.04 20.83
C LEU A 4 -14.77 -3.19 21.98
N ALA A 5 -14.19 -3.88 22.96
CA ALA A 5 -13.27 -3.31 23.95
C ALA A 5 -12.71 -4.47 24.80
N CYS A 6 -11.74 -5.21 24.26
CA CYS A 6 -10.86 -6.03 25.10
C CYS A 6 -9.43 -5.76 24.65
N PHE A 7 -8.57 -5.60 25.66
CA PHE A 7 -7.15 -5.24 25.60
C PHE A 7 -6.85 -3.76 25.37
N TYR A 8 -6.95 -2.97 26.45
CA TYR A 8 -5.79 -2.34 27.11
C TYR A 8 -6.28 -1.58 28.35
N SER A 9 -6.14 -2.20 29.53
CA SER A 9 -5.93 -1.52 30.82
C SER A 9 -6.03 -2.55 31.94
N ASN A 10 -4.87 -2.94 32.48
CA ASN A 10 -4.76 -3.29 33.88
C ASN A 10 -3.78 -2.28 34.49
N LEU A 11 -4.13 -1.80 35.69
CA LEU A 11 -3.41 -0.87 36.56
C LEU A 11 -3.65 0.62 36.25
N ILE A 12 -4.60 1.24 36.94
CA ILE A 12 -4.36 2.00 38.17
C ILE A 12 -5.74 2.36 38.76
N ASP A 13 -5.96 1.91 39.99
CA ASP A 13 -7.05 2.37 40.85
C ASP A 13 -6.62 3.68 41.49
N ASN A 14 -7.41 4.75 41.33
CA ASN A 14 -7.49 5.87 42.26
C ASN A 14 -8.66 6.78 41.87
N SER A 15 -9.54 6.97 42.84
CA SER A 15 -10.66 7.90 42.94
C SER A 15 -10.25 9.36 42.74
N ASP A 16 -11.03 10.12 41.95
CA ASP A 16 -11.80 11.31 42.40
C ASP A 16 -12.27 12.18 41.22
N ASP A 17 -13.47 12.74 41.41
CA ASP A 17 -14.20 13.68 40.55
C ASP A 17 -13.35 14.86 40.02
N ASN A 18 -13.48 15.19 38.72
CA ASN A 18 -13.92 16.54 38.32
C ASN A 18 -14.34 16.61 36.84
N ARG A 19 -15.52 17.20 36.60
CA ARG A 19 -16.03 17.57 35.28
C ARG A 19 -15.31 18.82 34.80
N ASN A 20 -14.75 18.81 33.58
CA ASN A 20 -14.79 19.95 32.65
C ASN A 20 -14.19 19.57 31.28
N GLY A 21 -14.71 20.21 30.24
CA GLY A 21 -14.69 19.80 28.83
C GLY A 21 -13.31 19.50 28.22
N GLY A 22 -13.29 18.54 27.29
CA GLY A 22 -12.10 18.14 26.57
C GLY A 22 -12.44 17.33 25.31
N GLU A 23 -13.03 17.96 24.29
CA GLU A 23 -13.33 17.32 23.00
C GLU A 23 -12.32 17.66 21.88
N LEU A 24 -11.15 18.23 22.23
CA LEU A 24 -10.15 18.71 21.25
C LEU A 24 -8.76 18.05 21.37
N GLN A 25 -8.59 17.02 22.20
CA GLN A 25 -7.27 16.46 22.52
C GLN A 25 -7.03 15.02 22.06
N THR A 26 -8.06 14.32 21.60
CA THR A 26 -7.99 12.91 21.19
C THR A 26 -7.40 12.72 19.79
N SER A 27 -7.73 13.57 18.80
CA SER A 27 -7.23 13.41 17.43
C SER A 27 -5.72 13.68 17.30
N LEU A 28 -5.22 14.71 17.97
CA LEU A 28 -3.80 15.06 17.95
C LEU A 28 -2.92 14.00 18.65
N TYR A 29 -3.48 13.24 19.60
CA TYR A 29 -2.76 12.18 20.29
C TYR A 29 -2.64 10.91 19.43
N ASP A 30 -3.73 10.56 18.74
CA ASP A 30 -3.76 9.46 17.77
C ASP A 30 -2.83 9.77 16.58
N ASP A 31 -2.89 10.98 16.01
CA ASP A 31 -1.99 11.41 14.94
C ASP A 31 -0.51 11.35 15.33
N ARG A 32 -0.16 11.77 16.55
CA ARG A 32 1.24 11.69 17.04
C ARG A 32 1.70 10.24 17.23
N MET A 33 0.83 9.35 17.72
CA MET A 33 1.14 7.92 17.85
C MET A 33 1.27 7.26 16.47
N THR A 34 0.39 7.55 15.51
CA THR A 34 0.51 7.02 14.14
C THR A 34 1.74 7.56 13.41
N VAL A 35 2.11 8.84 13.60
CA VAL A 35 3.34 9.41 13.04
C VAL A 35 4.59 8.78 13.66
N THR A 36 4.59 8.54 14.97
CA THR A 36 5.72 7.91 15.67
C THR A 36 5.86 6.44 15.27
N LEU A 37 4.76 5.71 15.12
CA LEU A 37 4.76 4.35 14.59
C LEU A 37 5.23 4.32 13.13
N ARG A 38 4.80 5.28 12.28
CA ARG A 38 5.26 5.40 10.88
C ARG A 38 6.78 5.60 10.82
N ASN A 39 7.31 6.43 11.72
CA ASN A 39 8.74 6.66 11.85
C ASN A 39 9.53 5.44 12.35
N ASN A 40 8.89 4.49 13.04
CA ASN A 40 9.53 3.25 13.49
C ASN A 40 9.63 2.19 12.40
N TYR A 41 8.85 2.28 11.32
CA TYR A 41 8.97 1.37 10.19
C TYR A 41 9.93 1.96 9.17
N GLY A 42 11.08 1.31 8.98
CA GLY A 42 12.07 1.70 7.99
C GLY A 42 11.49 1.88 6.59
N PRO A 43 12.22 2.57 5.69
CA PRO A 43 11.73 2.91 4.35
C PRO A 43 11.24 1.69 3.57
N LEU A 44 10.17 1.89 2.79
CA LEU A 44 9.62 0.85 1.93
C LEU A 44 10.60 0.50 0.81
N HIS A 45 10.79 -0.80 0.62
CA HIS A 45 11.48 -1.38 -0.51
C HIS A 45 10.59 -2.46 -1.11
N PHE A 46 10.92 -2.92 -2.31
CA PHE A 46 10.31 -4.10 -2.90
C PHE A 46 10.82 -5.38 -2.22
N HIS A 47 9.89 -6.29 -1.94
CA HIS A 47 10.19 -7.61 -1.40
C HIS A 47 10.95 -8.45 -2.44
N GLN A 48 11.82 -9.36 -1.97
CA GLN A 48 12.56 -10.32 -2.81
C GLN A 48 11.67 -11.35 -3.51
N VAL A 49 10.35 -11.33 -3.27
CA VAL A 49 9.37 -12.15 -3.96
C VAL A 49 8.64 -11.22 -4.90
N HIS A 50 8.78 -11.49 -6.19
CA HIS A 50 8.21 -10.70 -7.27
C HIS A 50 8.02 -11.60 -8.50
N GLY A 51 7.31 -11.07 -9.50
CA GLY A 51 7.08 -11.73 -10.77
C GLY A 51 8.39 -12.00 -11.53
N GLU A 52 8.31 -12.98 -12.43
CA GLU A 52 9.42 -13.51 -13.22
C GLU A 52 10.23 -12.42 -13.94
N TYR A 53 9.56 -11.36 -14.42
CA TYR A 53 10.21 -10.33 -15.24
C TYR A 53 10.65 -9.10 -14.46
N ILE A 54 10.48 -9.09 -13.13
CA ILE A 54 10.96 -8.01 -12.28
C ILE A 54 12.43 -8.20 -11.96
N LYS A 55 13.18 -7.10 -12.09
CA LYS A 55 14.52 -6.94 -11.54
C LYS A 55 14.46 -5.86 -10.48
N LEU A 56 15.02 -6.14 -9.31
CA LEU A 56 15.14 -5.16 -8.23
C LEU A 56 16.47 -4.41 -8.35
N LEU A 57 16.40 -3.09 -8.35
CA LEU A 57 17.55 -2.18 -8.44
C LEU A 57 17.60 -1.28 -7.20
N LYS A 58 18.70 -0.52 -7.06
CA LYS A 58 18.91 0.42 -5.93
C LYS A 58 18.60 -0.21 -4.57
N LYS A 59 19.17 -1.39 -4.29
CA LYS A 59 18.95 -2.15 -3.05
C LYS A 59 17.46 -2.44 -2.75
N GLY A 60 16.65 -2.59 -3.79
CA GLY A 60 15.22 -2.89 -3.67
C GLY A 60 14.32 -1.66 -3.65
N ALA A 61 14.83 -0.43 -3.79
CA ALA A 61 13.97 0.75 -3.91
C ALA A 61 13.27 0.82 -5.27
N VAL A 62 13.84 0.21 -6.31
CA VAL A 62 13.33 0.24 -7.68
C VAL A 62 12.95 -1.17 -8.14
N ALA A 63 11.79 -1.29 -8.77
CA ALA A 63 11.38 -2.48 -9.50
C ALA A 63 11.27 -2.13 -10.99
N TYR A 64 11.97 -2.91 -11.82
CA TYR A 64 12.04 -2.76 -13.28
C TYR A 64 11.53 -4.02 -13.96
N ARG A 65 10.52 -3.90 -14.83
CA ARG A 65 10.04 -5.00 -15.67
C ARG A 65 10.91 -5.13 -16.92
N SER A 66 11.68 -6.21 -16.96
CA SER A 66 12.71 -6.44 -18.00
C SER A 66 12.21 -7.07 -19.29
N VAL A 67 11.03 -7.70 -19.29
CA VAL A 67 10.50 -8.41 -20.45
C VAL A 67 8.99 -8.17 -20.57
N GLY A 68 8.53 -7.96 -21.81
CA GLY A 68 7.11 -7.90 -22.15
C GLY A 68 6.32 -6.82 -21.40
N PHE A 69 5.07 -7.15 -21.07
CA PHE A 69 4.08 -6.24 -20.45
C PHE A 69 3.42 -6.79 -19.17
N CYS A 70 3.81 -7.97 -18.69
CA CYS A 70 3.16 -8.67 -17.58
C CYS A 70 4.15 -9.52 -16.77
N ARG A 71 3.66 -10.42 -15.89
CA ARG A 71 4.49 -11.21 -14.95
C ARG A 71 5.35 -10.32 -14.06
N ALA A 72 4.75 -9.24 -13.58
CA ALA A 72 5.43 -8.10 -13.02
C ALA A 72 4.86 -7.67 -11.65
N ILE A 73 4.24 -8.62 -10.94
CA ILE A 73 3.68 -8.42 -9.60
C ILE A 73 4.82 -8.26 -8.59
N THR A 74 4.70 -7.31 -7.68
CA THR A 74 5.66 -6.96 -6.63
C THR A 74 4.93 -6.65 -5.34
N PHE A 75 5.66 -6.72 -4.22
CA PHE A 75 5.12 -6.43 -2.90
C PHE A 75 6.05 -5.50 -2.12
N SER A 76 5.54 -4.81 -1.10
CA SER A 76 6.40 -4.17 -0.09
C SER A 76 7.21 -5.21 0.68
N ASN A 77 8.43 -4.85 1.09
CA ASN A 77 9.33 -5.71 1.87
C ASN A 77 8.82 -5.97 3.30
N ARG A 78 7.93 -5.11 3.80
CA ARG A 78 7.30 -5.19 5.12
C ARG A 78 5.80 -4.94 5.03
N PRO A 79 5.03 -5.30 6.08
CA PRO A 79 3.66 -4.83 6.20
C PRO A 79 3.58 -3.30 6.20
N ILE A 80 2.49 -2.78 5.66
CA ILE A 80 2.08 -1.38 5.75
C ILE A 80 1.08 -1.23 6.89
N MET A 81 1.02 -0.05 7.48
CA MET A 81 -0.05 0.30 8.41
C MET A 81 -1.24 0.89 7.67
N VAL A 82 -2.43 0.71 8.25
CA VAL A 82 -3.63 1.45 7.82
C VAL A 82 -3.34 2.94 7.96
N GLY A 83 -3.64 3.72 6.93
CA GLY A 83 -3.35 5.15 6.83
C GLY A 83 -1.89 5.50 6.49
N GLU A 84 -1.00 4.52 6.29
CA GLU A 84 0.38 4.77 5.84
C GLU A 84 0.40 5.11 4.33
N PRO A 85 0.81 6.33 3.93
CA PRO A 85 0.92 6.69 2.52
C PRO A 85 2.13 6.00 1.88
N ILE A 86 1.88 5.32 0.76
CA ILE A 86 2.88 4.66 -0.06
C ILE A 86 3.13 5.54 -1.28
N TYR A 87 4.34 6.10 -1.41
CA TYR A 87 4.71 6.96 -2.55
C TYR A 87 5.49 6.16 -3.60
N ILE A 88 5.07 6.32 -4.85
CA ILE A 88 5.61 5.64 -6.02
C ILE A 88 5.95 6.68 -7.08
N LYS A 89 7.21 6.71 -7.50
CA LYS A 89 7.64 7.49 -8.66
C LYS A 89 7.69 6.61 -9.90
N PHE A 90 7.07 7.05 -10.99
CA PHE A 90 7.21 6.42 -12.30
C PHE A 90 8.56 6.79 -12.92
N LEU A 91 9.45 5.81 -13.08
CA LEU A 91 10.80 6.05 -13.63
C LEU A 91 10.86 5.86 -15.13
N GLU A 92 10.13 4.88 -15.66
CA GLU A 92 10.14 4.53 -17.07
C GLU A 92 8.75 4.10 -17.53
N ILE A 93 8.30 4.72 -18.63
CA ILE A 93 7.04 4.44 -19.31
C ILE A 93 7.36 4.08 -20.77
N SER A 94 6.76 3.02 -21.29
CA SER A 94 6.89 2.55 -22.66
C SER A 94 5.68 2.95 -23.50
N THR A 95 5.92 3.39 -24.74
CA THR A 95 4.88 3.64 -25.73
C THR A 95 4.46 2.39 -26.50
N ASN A 96 5.09 1.24 -26.27
CA ASN A 96 4.85 0.01 -27.03
C ASN A 96 3.72 -0.85 -26.46
N TRP A 97 3.20 -0.48 -25.28
CA TRP A 97 2.20 -1.27 -24.56
C TRP A 97 1.08 -0.36 -24.08
N SER A 98 -0.15 -0.88 -24.11
CA SER A 98 -1.30 -0.27 -23.46
C SER A 98 -1.53 -0.87 -22.07
N GLY A 99 -2.39 -0.23 -21.29
CA GLY A 99 -2.56 -0.41 -19.87
C GLY A 99 -1.47 0.29 -19.07
N ALA A 100 -1.67 0.38 -17.76
CA ALA A 100 -0.70 0.93 -16.83
C ALA A 100 -0.62 0.09 -15.56
N LEU A 101 0.19 0.55 -14.60
CA LEU A 101 0.31 0.03 -13.25
C LEU A 101 -1.05 -0.40 -12.67
N ARG A 102 -1.07 -1.55 -12.00
CA ARG A 102 -2.18 -1.90 -11.09
C ARG A 102 -1.65 -1.84 -9.68
N MET A 103 -2.43 -1.26 -8.78
CA MET A 103 -2.04 -1.10 -7.38
C MET A 103 -3.13 -1.59 -6.44
N GLY A 104 -2.70 -1.99 -5.25
CA GLY A 104 -3.57 -2.33 -4.14
C GLY A 104 -2.80 -2.99 -3.01
N PHE A 105 -3.42 -3.99 -2.40
CA PHE A 105 -2.95 -4.61 -1.17
C PHE A 105 -3.16 -6.12 -1.17
N THR A 106 -2.37 -6.81 -0.35
CA THR A 106 -2.55 -8.22 -0.05
C THR A 106 -2.42 -8.50 1.45
N MET A 107 -3.24 -9.40 1.97
CA MET A 107 -3.07 -10.01 3.30
C MET A 107 -2.18 -11.26 3.25
N ASN A 108 -1.89 -11.76 2.06
CA ASN A 108 -1.05 -12.94 1.89
C ASN A 108 0.42 -12.52 2.02
N HIS A 109 1.11 -13.12 2.99
CA HIS A 109 2.53 -12.85 3.19
C HIS A 109 3.32 -13.16 1.90
N PRO A 110 4.14 -12.23 1.35
CA PRO A 110 4.79 -12.43 0.05
C PRO A 110 5.57 -13.75 -0.10
N MET A 111 6.24 -14.20 0.95
CA MET A 111 6.94 -15.49 0.98
C MET A 111 6.07 -16.71 0.61
N THR A 112 4.77 -16.71 0.94
CA THR A 112 3.87 -17.84 0.61
C THR A 112 3.52 -17.89 -0.89
N MET A 113 3.81 -16.82 -1.63
CA MET A 113 3.50 -16.67 -3.05
C MET A 113 4.69 -16.91 -3.99
N LYS A 114 5.91 -17.11 -3.48
CA LYS A 114 7.18 -17.15 -4.26
C LYS A 114 7.14 -18.01 -5.53
N SER A 115 6.41 -19.12 -5.54
CA SER A 115 6.29 -20.04 -6.68
C SER A 115 4.90 -20.07 -7.32
N LYS A 116 3.99 -19.18 -6.89
CA LYS A 116 2.56 -19.22 -7.24
C LYS A 116 2.07 -17.90 -7.85
N LEU A 117 2.97 -16.96 -8.13
CA LEU A 117 2.56 -15.67 -8.67
C LEU A 117 1.96 -15.86 -10.07
N PRO A 118 0.73 -15.37 -10.29
CA PRO A 118 0.08 -15.47 -11.58
C PRO A 118 0.67 -14.47 -12.57
N ARG A 119 0.15 -14.51 -13.81
CA ARG A 119 0.60 -13.62 -14.88
C ARG A 119 0.21 -12.16 -14.62
N TYR A 120 -0.98 -11.95 -14.04
CA TYR A 120 -1.59 -10.64 -13.85
C TYR A 120 -2.10 -10.46 -12.42
N ALA A 121 -2.09 -9.25 -11.89
CA ALA A 121 -2.82 -8.98 -10.65
C ALA A 121 -4.34 -9.08 -10.86
N CYS A 122 -4.86 -8.55 -11.97
CA CYS A 122 -6.28 -8.60 -12.32
C CYS A 122 -6.49 -9.43 -13.61
N PRO A 123 -7.39 -10.42 -13.63
CA PRO A 123 -8.18 -10.91 -12.50
C PRO A 123 -7.42 -11.91 -11.61
N ASP A 124 -6.34 -12.52 -12.10
CA ASP A 124 -5.78 -13.76 -11.54
C ASP A 124 -5.47 -13.70 -10.03
N LEU A 125 -4.70 -12.69 -9.58
CA LEU A 125 -4.36 -12.55 -8.16
C LEU A 125 -5.57 -12.10 -7.34
N THR A 126 -6.38 -11.18 -7.87
CA THR A 126 -7.59 -10.68 -7.20
C THR A 126 -8.70 -11.73 -7.05
N SER A 127 -8.67 -12.81 -7.83
CA SER A 127 -9.56 -13.96 -7.63
C SER A 127 -9.16 -14.84 -6.43
N ILE A 128 -7.95 -14.65 -5.88
CA ILE A 128 -7.48 -15.33 -4.68
C ILE A 128 -7.84 -14.46 -3.47
N GLN A 129 -8.48 -15.07 -2.47
CA GLN A 129 -8.87 -14.37 -1.24
C GLN A 129 -7.70 -13.61 -0.59
N GLY A 130 -8.00 -12.41 -0.10
CA GLY A 130 -7.01 -11.57 0.57
C GLY A 130 -6.14 -10.75 -0.38
N ASN A 131 -6.56 -10.54 -1.64
CA ASN A 131 -5.88 -9.68 -2.59
C ASN A 131 -6.86 -8.68 -3.21
N TRP A 132 -6.45 -7.41 -3.30
CA TRP A 132 -7.22 -6.34 -3.92
C TRP A 132 -6.32 -5.52 -4.83
N ALA A 133 -6.81 -5.20 -6.02
CA ALA A 133 -6.05 -4.44 -6.99
C ALA A 133 -6.99 -3.76 -7.99
N LYS A 134 -6.56 -2.59 -8.48
CA LYS A 134 -7.23 -1.89 -9.58
C LYS A 134 -6.21 -1.22 -10.48
N ALA A 135 -6.52 -1.16 -11.78
CA ALA A 135 -5.66 -0.52 -12.77
C ALA A 135 -5.71 1.00 -12.62
N VAL A 136 -4.54 1.62 -12.53
CA VAL A 136 -4.36 3.08 -12.58
C VAL A 136 -4.71 3.55 -13.99
N PRO A 137 -5.49 4.65 -14.15
CA PRO A 137 -5.73 5.24 -15.45
C PRO A 137 -4.41 5.58 -16.16
N GLU A 138 -4.25 5.15 -17.42
CA GLU A 138 -2.99 5.35 -18.18
C GLU A 138 -2.52 6.80 -18.20
N ARG A 139 -3.45 7.76 -18.28
CA ARG A 139 -3.16 9.21 -18.27
C ARG A 139 -2.43 9.70 -17.01
N MET A 140 -2.44 8.92 -15.93
CA MET A 140 -1.76 9.23 -14.66
C MET A 140 -0.36 8.61 -14.58
N ALA A 141 -0.09 7.56 -15.37
CA ALA A 141 1.19 6.87 -15.43
C ALA A 141 2.13 7.58 -16.40
N LEU A 142 2.51 8.81 -16.05
CA LEU A 142 3.48 9.60 -16.80
C LEU A 142 4.85 9.51 -16.13
N LYS A 143 5.91 9.53 -16.94
CA LYS A 143 7.27 9.54 -16.43
C LYS A 143 7.46 10.73 -15.47
N ASP A 144 8.16 10.47 -14.37
CA ASP A 144 8.45 11.38 -13.27
C ASP A 144 7.26 11.78 -12.39
N SER A 145 6.02 11.41 -12.74
CA SER A 145 4.88 11.57 -11.83
C SER A 145 5.08 10.78 -10.54
N LYS A 146 4.60 11.34 -9.43
CA LYS A 146 4.55 10.72 -8.12
C LYS A 146 3.11 10.36 -7.77
N LEU A 147 2.79 9.07 -7.79
CA LEU A 147 1.54 8.55 -7.27
C LEU A 147 1.71 8.25 -5.78
N TYR A 148 0.72 8.55 -4.96
CA TYR A 148 0.62 7.97 -3.63
C TYR A 148 -0.75 7.36 -3.42
N TYR A 149 -0.80 6.38 -2.53
CA TYR A 149 -2.05 5.76 -2.12
C TYR A 149 -1.92 5.21 -0.70
N TYR A 150 -3.05 5.07 -0.03
CA TYR A 150 -3.16 4.45 1.29
C TYR A 150 -4.55 3.82 1.44
N VAL A 151 -4.69 2.90 2.39
CA VAL A 151 -5.98 2.36 2.80
C VAL A 151 -6.38 2.98 4.13
N ASP A 152 -7.61 3.44 4.26
CA ASP A 152 -8.14 3.93 5.54
C ASP A 152 -8.75 2.80 6.39
N HIS A 153 -9.25 3.12 7.57
CA HIS A 153 -9.82 2.13 8.49
C HIS A 153 -11.11 1.47 7.97
N ASN A 154 -11.83 2.12 7.06
CA ASN A 154 -13.04 1.59 6.43
C ASN A 154 -12.71 0.60 5.30
N GLY A 155 -11.43 0.48 4.93
CA GLY A 155 -11.00 -0.34 3.80
C GLY A 155 -11.12 0.38 2.47
N ASP A 156 -11.30 1.70 2.48
CA ASP A 156 -11.28 2.53 1.29
C ASP A 156 -9.84 2.92 0.95
N VAL A 157 -9.48 2.71 -0.31
CA VAL A 157 -8.16 3.04 -0.84
C VAL A 157 -8.24 4.43 -1.45
N HIS A 158 -7.53 5.38 -0.86
CA HIS A 158 -7.39 6.76 -1.35
C HIS A 158 -6.11 6.89 -2.18
N TYR A 159 -6.09 7.85 -3.10
CA TYR A 159 -4.92 8.08 -3.94
C TYR A 159 -4.77 9.55 -4.33
N GLY A 160 -3.53 9.94 -4.60
CA GLY A 160 -3.20 11.24 -5.16
C GLY A 160 -2.03 11.20 -6.14
N LEU A 161 -1.90 12.25 -6.93
CA LEU A 161 -0.86 12.38 -7.95
C LEU A 161 -0.19 13.75 -7.80
N ASN A 162 1.14 13.77 -7.73
CA ASN A 162 1.94 15.00 -7.60
C ASN A 162 1.43 15.91 -6.47
N ASP A 163 1.24 15.31 -5.29
CA ASP A 163 0.75 15.98 -4.07
C ASP A 163 -0.70 16.50 -4.12
N VAL A 164 -1.44 16.20 -5.18
CA VAL A 164 -2.89 16.47 -5.28
C VAL A 164 -3.67 15.20 -4.92
N GLU A 165 -4.52 15.26 -3.90
CA GLU A 165 -5.42 14.16 -3.51
C GLU A 165 -6.57 14.02 -4.52
N HIS A 166 -6.88 12.81 -4.94
CA HIS A 166 -7.98 12.49 -5.88
C HIS A 166 -9.12 11.69 -5.22
N GLY A 167 -9.01 11.36 -3.92
CA GLY A 167 -10.05 10.71 -3.13
C GLY A 167 -10.07 9.19 -3.30
N VAL A 168 -11.25 8.58 -3.12
CA VAL A 168 -11.39 7.11 -3.12
C VAL A 168 -11.17 6.53 -4.52
N PHE A 169 -10.22 5.60 -4.62
CA PHE A 169 -9.89 4.84 -5.83
C PHE A 169 -10.73 3.55 -5.96
N PHE A 170 -10.81 2.78 -4.89
CA PHE A 170 -11.68 1.60 -4.70
C PHE A 170 -11.80 1.28 -3.21
N GLY A 171 -12.79 0.46 -2.83
CA GLY A 171 -12.99 0.04 -1.44
C GLY A 171 -13.06 -1.48 -1.26
N GLY A 172 -13.31 -1.90 -0.03
CA GLY A 172 -13.51 -3.30 0.34
C GLY A 172 -12.25 -4.05 0.75
N VAL A 173 -11.15 -3.35 1.03
CA VAL A 173 -9.93 -3.95 1.59
C VAL A 173 -10.18 -4.34 3.05
N ASN A 174 -9.89 -5.58 3.42
CA ASN A 174 -9.96 -5.99 4.82
C ASN A 174 -8.72 -5.51 5.60
N THR A 175 -8.94 -4.68 6.60
CA THR A 175 -7.90 -4.03 7.42
C THR A 175 -7.68 -4.69 8.78
N SER A 176 -8.31 -5.82 9.06
CA SER A 176 -8.21 -6.50 10.36
C SER A 176 -6.87 -7.24 10.61
N GLY A 177 -6.00 -7.30 9.60
CA GLY A 177 -4.72 -7.99 9.66
C GLY A 177 -3.60 -7.24 8.97
N LYS A 178 -2.43 -7.91 8.87
CA LYS A 178 -1.26 -7.34 8.17
C LYS A 178 -1.57 -7.20 6.68
N LEU A 179 -1.24 -6.04 6.13
CA LEU A 179 -1.32 -5.76 4.71
C LEU A 179 0.08 -5.50 4.16
N TRP A 180 0.32 -5.93 2.93
CA TRP A 180 1.47 -5.52 2.13
C TRP A 180 0.97 -4.70 0.95
N ALA A 181 1.73 -3.67 0.57
CA ALA A 181 1.53 -3.00 -0.70
C ALA A 181 1.72 -4.03 -1.82
N MET A 182 0.87 -4.02 -2.83
CA MET A 182 0.96 -4.89 -3.99
C MET A 182 0.86 -4.05 -5.26
N LEU A 183 1.86 -4.17 -6.13
CA LEU A 183 1.88 -3.50 -7.43
C LEU A 183 2.13 -4.50 -8.56
N ASP A 184 1.38 -4.43 -9.65
CA ASP A 184 1.67 -5.11 -10.91
C ASP A 184 2.17 -4.09 -11.92
N ILE A 185 3.47 -4.12 -12.20
CA ILE A 185 4.16 -3.22 -13.12
C ILE A 185 3.77 -3.64 -14.54
N TYR A 186 2.55 -3.27 -14.94
CA TYR A 186 1.86 -3.76 -16.13
C TYR A 186 1.85 -2.73 -17.27
N GLY A 187 1.71 -3.22 -18.51
CA GLY A 187 1.43 -2.39 -19.67
C GLY A 187 2.55 -1.38 -19.95
N ASN A 188 2.17 -0.11 -20.10
CA ASN A 188 3.10 0.98 -20.36
C ASN A 188 4.08 1.23 -19.22
N THR A 189 3.78 0.81 -17.98
CA THR A 189 4.64 1.08 -16.84
C THR A 189 5.79 0.09 -16.83
N VAL A 190 7.04 0.56 -16.93
CA VAL A 190 8.24 -0.30 -17.03
C VAL A 190 9.03 -0.30 -15.72
N ALA A 191 9.18 0.87 -15.09
CA ALA A 191 9.90 0.97 -13.82
C ALA A 191 9.26 1.95 -12.86
N VAL A 192 9.27 1.57 -11.58
CA VAL A 192 8.79 2.40 -10.48
C VAL A 192 9.76 2.35 -9.30
N GLU A 193 9.75 3.41 -8.49
CA GLU A 193 10.56 3.55 -7.28
C GLU A 193 9.67 3.84 -6.08
N PHE A 194 9.86 3.13 -4.97
CA PHE A 194 9.35 3.61 -3.68
C PHE A 194 10.19 4.80 -3.25
N VAL A 195 9.52 5.93 -2.98
CA VAL A 195 10.17 7.18 -2.58
C VAL A 195 9.60 7.68 -1.25
N SER A 196 10.29 8.59 -0.59
CA SER A 196 9.67 9.42 0.44
C SER A 196 8.75 10.46 -0.22
N LYS A 197 7.86 11.06 0.57
CA LYS A 197 7.10 12.26 0.16
C LYS A 197 8.05 13.30 -0.47
#